data_AF-A0A1Y3U5M4-F1
#
_entry.id   AF-A0A1Y3U5M4-F1
#
_cell.length_a   1.000
_cell.length_b   1.000
_cell.length_c   1.000
_cell.angle_alpha   90.00
_cell.angle_beta   90.00
_cell.angle_gamma   90.00
#
_symmetry.space_group_name_H-M   'P 1'
#
loop_
_entity.id
_entity.type
_entity.pdbx_description
1 polymer ?
#
loop_
_entity_poly.entity_id
_entity_poly.type
_entity_poly.pdbx_seq_one_letter_code
_entity_poly.pdbx_strand_id
1 'polypeptide(L)'
;MLSEHFPLAAPRIERAERPARIQRERGGGNAVVASYASIASKADLLAADAARDIALCGRSLGKADPVHPDLASAGAHEPTPTPYFVLEELLGKLGLTANDHLLDVGCGTGRVLAYAASQLPCRATGVELDARLANIASSWAASSPQLNVIAGSALDISLAPYTCFYLFNPFDTAVLTCFLDKAAREAAPPFTLVHMSDNGESFAYQGRPGWRLVRSGSIQMFQTASGRSIKFYEFPQHYSVWRYEGVK
;
A
#
# COMPACT_ATOMS: atom_id res chain seq x y z
N MET A 1 -52.13 -72.46 -15.17
CA MET A 1 -52.17 -71.59 -16.35
C MET A 1 -51.87 -70.17 -15.91
N LEU A 2 -50.83 -69.59 -16.49
CA LEU A 2 -50.59 -68.16 -16.77
C LEU A 2 -51.03 -67.09 -15.75
N SER A 3 -50.07 -66.38 -15.15
CA SER A 3 -49.66 -65.06 -15.66
C SER A 3 -48.62 -64.42 -14.73
N GLU A 4 -47.48 -64.04 -15.30
CA GLU A 4 -46.38 -63.32 -14.66
C GLU A 4 -46.76 -61.87 -14.36
N HIS A 5 -46.33 -61.32 -13.21
CA HIS A 5 -46.22 -59.89 -12.97
C HIS A 5 -44.88 -59.58 -12.28
N PHE A 6 -44.00 -58.93 -13.05
CA PHE A 6 -42.75 -58.30 -12.62
C PHE A 6 -43.03 -57.01 -11.83
N PRO A 7 -42.32 -56.72 -10.72
CA PRO A 7 -42.39 -55.42 -10.08
C PRO A 7 -41.51 -54.38 -10.79
N LEU A 8 -42.12 -53.24 -11.14
CA LEU A 8 -41.46 -52.05 -11.71
C LEU A 8 -40.48 -51.43 -10.70
N ALA A 9 -39.22 -51.30 -11.11
CA ALA A 9 -38.16 -50.63 -10.37
C ALA A 9 -38.33 -49.10 -10.39
N ALA A 10 -38.06 -48.46 -9.25
CA ALA A 10 -38.02 -47.01 -9.10
C ALA A 10 -36.90 -46.37 -9.94
N PRO A 11 -37.09 -45.15 -10.48
CA PRO A 11 -36.10 -44.51 -11.34
C PRO A 11 -34.85 -44.10 -10.55
N ARG A 12 -33.68 -44.45 -11.09
CA ARG A 12 -32.37 -43.96 -10.64
C ARG A 12 -32.26 -42.47 -10.95
N ILE A 13 -32.06 -41.65 -9.93
CA ILE A 13 -31.68 -40.24 -10.07
C ILE A 13 -30.23 -40.20 -10.55
N GLU A 14 -30.03 -39.82 -11.81
CA GLU A 14 -28.71 -39.51 -12.35
C GLU A 14 -28.12 -38.29 -11.62
N ARG A 15 -26.88 -38.43 -11.15
CA ARG A 15 -26.10 -37.32 -10.58
C ARG A 15 -25.78 -36.34 -11.71
N ALA A 16 -26.33 -35.14 -11.64
CA ALA A 16 -25.94 -34.05 -12.52
C ALA A 16 -24.43 -33.80 -12.42
N GLU A 17 -23.74 -33.89 -13.55
CA GLU A 17 -22.33 -33.57 -13.68
C GLU A 17 -22.10 -32.09 -13.34
N ARG A 18 -21.12 -31.83 -12.46
CA ARG A 18 -20.68 -30.46 -12.14
C ARG A 18 -20.02 -29.87 -13.39
N PRO A 19 -20.37 -28.65 -13.81
CA PRO A 19 -19.71 -28.03 -14.95
C PRO A 19 -18.20 -27.89 -14.64
N ALA A 20 -17.40 -28.27 -15.65
CA ALA A 20 -15.96 -28.26 -15.59
C ALA A 20 -15.43 -26.92 -15.08
N ARG A 21 -14.58 -27.00 -14.06
CA ARG A 21 -13.82 -25.88 -13.53
C ARG A 21 -12.95 -25.36 -14.67
N ILE A 22 -13.30 -24.22 -15.25
CA ILE A 22 -12.39 -23.49 -16.15
C ILE A 22 -11.17 -23.14 -15.31
N GLN A 23 -10.10 -23.91 -15.51
CA GLN A 23 -8.77 -23.49 -15.08
C GLN A 23 -8.47 -22.24 -15.89
N ARG A 24 -8.68 -21.07 -15.28
CA ARG A 24 -8.01 -19.87 -15.76
C ARG A 24 -6.54 -20.14 -15.54
N GLU A 25 -5.85 -20.43 -16.64
CA GLU A 25 -4.41 -20.35 -16.72
C GLU A 25 -3.97 -19.07 -16.03
N ARG A 26 -3.02 -19.19 -15.10
CA ARG A 26 -2.34 -18.05 -14.49
C ARG A 26 -1.53 -17.36 -15.59
N GLY A 27 -2.20 -16.58 -16.41
CA GLY A 27 -1.57 -15.58 -17.24
C GLY A 27 -0.92 -14.59 -16.28
N GLY A 28 0.41 -14.54 -16.28
CA GLY A 28 1.17 -13.51 -15.60
C GLY A 28 0.57 -12.17 -15.98
N GLY A 29 -0.04 -11.50 -15.00
CA GLY A 29 -0.60 -10.19 -15.21
C GLY A 29 0.52 -9.31 -15.75
N ASN A 30 0.32 -8.75 -16.93
CA ASN A 30 1.14 -7.64 -17.41
C ASN A 30 1.13 -6.61 -16.29
N ALA A 31 2.22 -6.53 -15.54
CA ALA A 31 2.45 -5.43 -14.63
C ALA A 31 2.22 -4.17 -15.48
N VAL A 32 1.28 -3.33 -15.06
CA VAL A 32 1.08 -2.03 -15.70
C VAL A 32 2.29 -1.20 -15.33
N VAL A 33 3.40 -1.43 -16.03
CA VAL A 33 4.58 -0.57 -16.00
C VAL A 33 4.19 0.60 -16.88
N ALA A 34 3.83 1.71 -16.25
CA ALA A 34 3.64 2.95 -16.99
C ALA A 34 4.94 3.24 -17.74
N SER A 35 4.86 3.32 -19.06
CA SER A 35 6.01 3.73 -19.86
C SER A 35 6.27 5.20 -19.57
N TYR A 36 7.32 5.49 -18.78
CA TYR A 36 7.77 6.87 -18.58
C TYR A 36 8.47 7.46 -19.83
N ALA A 37 8.47 6.74 -20.97
CA ALA A 37 9.19 7.14 -22.17
C ALA A 37 8.72 8.49 -22.76
N SER A 38 7.45 8.85 -22.56
CA SER A 38 6.86 10.09 -23.08
C SER A 38 6.80 11.24 -22.08
N ILE A 39 7.38 11.08 -20.88
CA ILE A 39 7.30 12.10 -19.82
C ILE A 39 8.24 13.27 -20.13
N ALA A 40 7.67 14.47 -20.32
CA ALA A 40 8.42 15.69 -20.60
C ALA A 40 8.22 16.79 -19.53
N SER A 41 7.22 16.64 -18.66
CA SER A 41 6.86 17.61 -17.64
C SER A 41 6.27 16.98 -16.38
N LYS A 42 6.13 17.78 -15.31
CA LYS A 42 5.40 17.37 -14.09
C LYS A 42 3.93 17.07 -14.39
N ALA A 43 3.31 17.81 -15.31
CA ALA A 43 1.92 17.55 -15.70
C ALA A 43 1.79 16.17 -16.36
N ASP A 44 2.76 15.75 -17.17
CA ASP A 44 2.77 14.42 -17.79
C ASP A 44 2.92 13.33 -16.72
N LEU A 45 3.75 13.54 -15.68
CA LEU A 45 3.86 12.61 -14.55
C LEU A 45 2.54 12.46 -13.80
N LEU A 46 1.89 13.57 -13.48
CA LEU A 46 0.60 13.55 -12.79
C LEU A 46 -0.50 12.89 -13.64
N ALA A 47 -0.48 13.11 -14.96
CA ALA A 47 -1.39 12.47 -15.89
C ALA A 47 -1.12 10.95 -16.00
N ALA A 48 0.14 10.54 -16.03
CA ALA A 48 0.53 9.14 -16.03
C ALA A 48 0.14 8.43 -14.73
N ASP A 49 0.36 9.07 -13.58
CA ASP A 49 -0.09 8.57 -12.27
C ASP A 49 -1.62 8.42 -12.25
N ALA A 50 -2.37 9.42 -12.74
CA ALA A 50 -3.82 9.36 -12.81
C ALA A 50 -4.32 8.26 -13.77
N ALA A 51 -3.66 8.07 -14.90
CA ALA A 51 -3.99 6.99 -15.83
C ALA A 51 -3.74 5.61 -15.20
N ARG A 52 -2.65 5.45 -14.44
CA ARG A 52 -2.33 4.23 -13.70
C ARG A 52 -3.33 3.97 -12.58
N ASP A 53 -3.72 5.01 -11.84
CA ASP A 53 -4.78 4.94 -10.84
C ASP A 53 -6.09 4.43 -11.46
N ILE A 54 -6.53 5.03 -12.59
CA ILE A 54 -7.75 4.63 -13.29
C ILE A 54 -7.67 3.18 -13.77
N ALA A 55 -6.53 2.77 -14.33
CA ALA A 55 -6.34 1.40 -14.82
C ALA A 55 -6.40 0.35 -13.69
N LEU A 56 -5.86 0.67 -12.51
CA LEU A 56 -5.81 -0.26 -11.38
C LEU A 56 -7.07 -0.22 -10.51
N CYS A 57 -7.68 0.95 -10.36
CA CYS A 57 -8.68 1.23 -9.32
C CYS A 57 -10.01 1.74 -9.88
N GLY A 58 -10.11 1.96 -11.20
CA GLY A 58 -11.30 2.54 -11.85
C GLY A 58 -11.52 4.03 -11.57
N ARG A 59 -10.58 4.71 -10.89
CA ARG A 59 -10.65 6.12 -10.51
C ARG A 59 -9.28 6.73 -10.31
N SER A 60 -9.17 8.05 -10.38
CA SER A 60 -7.94 8.75 -9.96
C SER A 60 -7.81 8.76 -8.44
N LEU A 61 -6.59 8.59 -7.93
CA LEU A 61 -6.22 8.66 -6.50
C LEU A 61 -5.43 9.94 -6.18
N GLY A 62 -5.31 10.86 -7.17
CA GLY A 62 -4.45 12.04 -7.08
C GLY A 62 -5.08 13.27 -6.42
N LYS A 63 -6.41 13.26 -6.21
CA LYS A 63 -7.13 14.31 -5.49
C LYS A 63 -7.64 13.74 -4.18
N ALA A 64 -7.18 14.30 -3.08
CA ALA A 64 -7.82 14.15 -1.79
C ALA A 64 -8.46 15.50 -1.43
N ASP A 65 -9.64 15.44 -0.80
CA ASP A 65 -10.20 16.60 -0.13
C ASP A 65 -9.27 17.03 1.01
N PRO A 66 -9.28 18.31 1.42
CA PRO A 66 -8.59 18.74 2.62
C PRO A 66 -8.93 17.86 3.82
N VAL A 67 -7.96 17.64 4.69
CA VAL A 67 -8.18 16.94 5.95
C VAL A 67 -9.25 17.64 6.78
N HIS A 68 -10.06 16.88 7.51
CA HIS A 68 -11.07 17.47 8.39
C HIS A 68 -10.38 18.28 9.52
N PRO A 69 -10.83 19.50 9.86
CA PRO A 69 -10.17 20.36 10.86
C PRO A 69 -9.96 19.71 12.23
N ASP A 70 -10.91 18.89 12.68
CA ASP A 70 -10.78 18.15 13.94
C ASP A 70 -9.64 17.13 13.91
N LEU A 71 -9.40 16.50 12.75
CA LEU A 71 -8.30 15.55 12.57
C LEU A 71 -6.96 16.27 12.49
N ALA A 72 -6.90 17.43 11.84
CA ALA A 72 -5.72 18.29 11.86
C ALA A 72 -5.36 18.72 13.29
N SER A 73 -6.37 19.04 14.11
CA SER A 73 -6.17 19.38 15.53
C SER A 73 -5.66 18.20 16.36
N ALA A 74 -5.87 16.96 15.90
CA ALA A 74 -5.34 15.73 16.48
C ALA A 74 -3.96 15.33 15.91
N GLY A 75 -3.33 16.20 15.12
CA GLY A 75 -1.99 16.01 14.59
C GLY A 75 -1.92 15.37 13.20
N ALA A 76 -3.05 15.17 12.49
CA ALA A 76 -3.04 14.63 11.13
C ALA A 76 -2.60 15.69 10.10
N HIS A 77 -1.81 15.26 9.11
CA HIS A 77 -1.39 16.13 8.00
C HIS A 77 -2.29 16.00 6.76
N GLU A 78 -2.14 16.96 5.83
CA GLU A 78 -2.87 16.96 4.57
C GLU A 78 -2.50 15.76 3.69
N PRO A 79 -3.49 15.01 3.18
CA PRO A 79 -3.25 13.82 2.37
C PRO A 79 -2.56 14.17 1.04
N THR A 80 -1.30 13.76 0.92
CA THR A 80 -0.51 13.91 -0.32
C THR A 80 -0.16 12.54 -0.88
N PRO A 81 -0.68 12.15 -2.05
CA PRO A 81 -0.43 10.81 -2.57
C PRO A 81 1.00 10.68 -3.10
N THR A 82 1.75 9.69 -2.60
CA THR A 82 3.10 9.39 -3.07
C THR A 82 3.10 9.01 -4.55
N PRO A 83 3.84 9.71 -5.43
CA PRO A 83 3.91 9.40 -6.86
C PRO A 83 4.51 8.01 -7.11
N TYR A 84 4.12 7.34 -8.20
CA TYR A 84 4.57 5.96 -8.45
C TYR A 84 6.10 5.85 -8.60
N PHE A 85 6.76 6.82 -9.22
CA PHE A 85 8.23 6.80 -9.34
C PHE A 85 8.94 6.84 -7.99
N VAL A 86 8.33 7.48 -6.98
CA VAL A 86 8.85 7.50 -5.61
C VAL A 86 8.63 6.15 -4.95
N LEU A 87 7.48 5.51 -5.16
CA LEU A 87 7.20 4.17 -4.64
C LEU A 87 8.13 3.11 -5.23
N GLU A 88 8.46 3.24 -6.52
CA GLU A 88 9.44 2.39 -7.20
C GLU A 88 10.85 2.54 -6.59
N GLU A 89 11.26 3.77 -6.28
CA GLU A 89 12.54 4.04 -5.59
C GLU A 89 12.56 3.50 -4.16
N LEU A 90 11.48 3.73 -3.40
CA LEU A 90 11.45 3.47 -1.97
C LEU A 90 11.09 2.03 -1.65
N LEU A 91 9.95 1.53 -2.16
CA LEU A 91 9.37 0.23 -1.84
C LEU A 91 9.85 -0.86 -2.80
N GLY A 92 9.96 -0.54 -4.10
CA GLY A 92 10.40 -1.51 -5.12
C GLY A 92 11.80 -2.07 -4.88
N LYS A 93 12.64 -1.35 -4.12
CA LYS A 93 14.02 -1.75 -3.79
C LYS A 93 14.16 -2.47 -2.44
N LEU A 94 13.06 -2.74 -1.73
CA LEU A 94 13.12 -3.38 -0.40
C LEU A 94 13.29 -4.90 -0.46
N GLY A 95 13.05 -5.53 -1.62
CA GLY A 95 13.11 -6.99 -1.74
C GLY A 95 12.02 -7.71 -0.91
N LEU A 96 10.84 -7.09 -0.78
CA LEU A 96 9.69 -7.69 -0.09
C LEU A 96 9.28 -9.00 -0.77
N THR A 97 8.77 -9.93 0.03
CA THR A 97 8.38 -11.28 -0.39
C THR A 97 6.89 -11.51 -0.09
N ALA A 98 6.36 -12.66 -0.52
CA ALA A 98 4.98 -13.05 -0.18
C ALA A 98 4.74 -13.28 1.32
N ASN A 99 5.80 -13.42 2.12
CA ASN A 99 5.70 -13.54 3.58
C ASN A 99 5.61 -12.18 4.28
N ASP A 100 5.91 -11.09 3.56
CA ASP A 100 5.85 -9.75 4.11
C ASP A 100 4.42 -9.21 4.16
N HIS A 101 4.22 -8.26 5.06
CA HIS A 101 2.97 -7.52 5.19
C HIS A 101 3.27 -6.05 5.40
N LEU A 102 2.98 -5.25 4.37
CA LEU A 102 3.12 -3.81 4.36
C LEU A 102 1.94 -3.15 5.09
N LEU A 103 2.23 -2.25 6.02
CA LEU A 103 1.29 -1.25 6.54
C LEU A 103 1.62 0.12 5.93
N ASP A 104 0.66 0.67 5.18
CA ASP A 104 0.66 2.05 4.71
C ASP A 104 -0.09 2.92 5.72
N VAL A 105 0.66 3.77 6.44
CA VAL A 105 0.15 4.59 7.55
C VAL A 105 -0.26 5.96 7.01
N GLY A 106 -1.55 6.30 7.12
CA GLY A 106 -2.12 7.47 6.45
C GLY A 106 -2.32 7.19 4.95
N CYS A 107 -3.01 6.09 4.62
CA CYS A 107 -3.07 5.61 3.24
C CYS A 107 -3.85 6.51 2.28
N GLY A 108 -4.60 7.49 2.80
CA GLY A 108 -5.46 8.38 2.02
C GLY A 108 -6.42 7.58 1.14
N THR A 109 -6.45 7.90 -0.15
CA THR A 109 -7.27 7.16 -1.13
C THR A 109 -6.61 5.88 -1.66
N GLY A 110 -5.39 5.56 -1.22
CA GLY A 110 -4.77 4.24 -1.36
C GLY A 110 -3.76 4.07 -2.52
N ARG A 111 -3.07 5.12 -2.97
CA ARG A 111 -2.09 4.99 -4.08
C ARG A 111 -0.95 4.00 -3.76
N VAL A 112 -0.48 3.95 -2.52
CA VAL A 112 0.52 2.97 -2.09
C VAL A 112 -0.04 1.55 -2.18
N LEU A 113 -1.31 1.34 -1.82
CA LEU A 113 -1.97 0.05 -1.96
C LEU A 113 -2.13 -0.34 -3.42
N ALA A 114 -2.43 0.61 -4.32
CA ALA A 114 -2.52 0.35 -5.76
C ALA A 114 -1.15 -0.06 -6.34
N TYR A 115 -0.08 0.59 -5.89
CA TYR A 115 1.29 0.18 -6.20
C TYR A 115 1.60 -1.22 -5.66
N ALA A 116 1.32 -1.46 -4.37
CA ALA A 116 1.57 -2.74 -3.73
C ALA A 116 0.85 -3.87 -4.47
N ALA A 117 -0.41 -3.68 -4.84
CA ALA A 117 -1.17 -4.69 -5.54
C ALA A 117 -0.67 -4.99 -6.96
N SER A 118 -0.03 -4.02 -7.61
CA SER A 118 0.45 -4.16 -9.00
C SER A 118 1.91 -4.57 -9.12
N GLN A 119 2.74 -4.32 -8.10
CA GLN A 119 4.20 -4.45 -8.21
C GLN A 119 4.87 -5.20 -7.06
N LEU A 120 4.22 -5.35 -5.90
CA LEU A 120 4.82 -6.01 -4.74
C LEU A 120 4.22 -7.42 -4.58
N PRO A 121 5.03 -8.42 -4.19
CA PRO A 121 4.53 -9.78 -3.97
C PRO A 121 3.86 -9.97 -2.60
N CYS A 122 3.82 -8.94 -1.76
CA CYS A 122 3.40 -9.00 -0.36
C CYS A 122 1.93 -8.61 -0.16
N ARG A 123 1.39 -8.92 1.03
CA ARG A 123 0.11 -8.34 1.47
C ARG A 123 0.30 -6.88 1.83
N ALA A 124 -0.75 -6.08 1.69
CA ALA A 124 -0.73 -4.69 2.12
C ALA A 124 -2.02 -4.30 2.86
N THR A 125 -1.87 -3.47 3.88
CA THR A 125 -2.99 -2.85 4.59
C THR A 125 -2.78 -1.35 4.64
N GLY A 126 -3.81 -0.58 4.31
CA GLY A 126 -3.83 0.85 4.57
C GLY A 126 -4.58 1.13 5.87
N VAL A 127 -4.06 2.03 6.68
CA VAL A 127 -4.78 2.62 7.81
C VAL A 127 -4.93 4.11 7.56
N GLU A 128 -6.17 4.62 7.67
CA GLU A 128 -6.49 6.00 7.38
C GLU A 128 -7.47 6.56 8.42
N LEU A 129 -7.13 7.72 8.97
CA LEU A 129 -7.86 8.35 10.06
C LEU A 129 -9.16 9.01 9.55
N ASP A 130 -9.13 9.63 8.37
CA ASP A 130 -10.34 10.16 7.73
C ASP A 130 -11.15 9.03 7.08
N ALA A 131 -12.25 8.65 7.73
CA ALA A 131 -13.14 7.60 7.25
C ALA A 131 -13.64 7.81 5.81
N ARG A 132 -13.75 9.05 5.31
CA ARG A 132 -14.15 9.32 3.92
C ARG A 132 -13.08 8.82 2.95
N LEU A 133 -11.81 9.10 3.23
CA LEU A 133 -10.68 8.66 2.43
C LEU A 133 -10.49 7.14 2.55
N ALA A 134 -10.63 6.59 3.76
CA ALA A 134 -10.58 5.15 4.00
C ALA A 134 -11.68 4.40 3.22
N ASN A 135 -12.90 4.92 3.19
CA ASN A 135 -14.02 4.33 2.43
C ASN A 135 -13.75 4.34 0.92
N ILE A 136 -13.17 5.42 0.41
CA ILE A 136 -12.74 5.51 -0.98
C ILE A 136 -11.70 4.42 -1.28
N ALA A 137 -10.65 4.30 -0.46
CA ALA A 137 -9.61 3.30 -0.62
C ALA A 137 -10.20 1.87 -0.57
N SER A 138 -11.04 1.61 0.42
CA SER A 138 -11.69 0.31 0.63
C SER A 138 -12.55 -0.11 -0.57
N SER A 139 -13.29 0.83 -1.17
CA SER A 139 -14.22 0.52 -2.27
C SER A 139 -13.57 -0.12 -3.50
N TRP A 140 -12.35 0.31 -3.85
CA TRP A 140 -11.63 -0.25 -4.99
C TRP A 140 -10.72 -1.41 -4.55
N ALA A 141 -10.15 -1.33 -3.34
CA ALA A 141 -9.26 -2.34 -2.79
C ALA A 141 -9.99 -3.67 -2.50
N ALA A 142 -11.30 -3.65 -2.24
CA ALA A 142 -12.13 -4.84 -1.98
C ALA A 142 -12.09 -5.89 -3.10
N SER A 143 -11.70 -5.51 -4.32
CA SER A 143 -11.50 -6.43 -5.44
C SER A 143 -10.20 -7.25 -5.37
N SER A 144 -9.30 -6.90 -4.46
CA SER A 144 -7.96 -7.49 -4.34
C SER A 144 -7.78 -8.21 -3.01
N PRO A 145 -7.65 -9.55 -2.99
CA PRO A 145 -7.61 -10.34 -1.75
C PRO A 145 -6.33 -10.13 -0.92
N GLN A 146 -5.29 -9.53 -1.50
CA GLN A 146 -4.05 -9.20 -0.79
C GLN A 146 -4.08 -7.82 -0.13
N LEU A 147 -5.13 -7.04 -0.36
CA LEU A 147 -5.31 -5.71 0.21
C LEU A 147 -6.33 -5.73 1.35
N ASN A 148 -6.11 -4.86 2.32
CA ASN A 148 -7.09 -4.51 3.36
C ASN A 148 -7.03 -3.01 3.63
N VAL A 149 -8.13 -2.43 4.10
CA VAL A 149 -8.19 -1.03 4.51
C VAL A 149 -8.88 -0.94 5.87
N ILE A 150 -8.28 -0.20 6.80
CA ILE A 150 -8.80 0.05 8.13
C ILE A 150 -9.06 1.55 8.26
N ALA A 151 -10.31 1.92 8.51
CA ALA A 151 -10.65 3.27 8.93
C ALA A 151 -10.37 3.41 10.43
N GLY A 152 -9.48 4.31 10.82
CA GLY A 152 -9.10 4.55 12.21
C GLY A 152 -7.65 4.96 12.40
N SER A 153 -7.23 5.07 13.65
CA SER A 153 -5.85 5.42 14.00
C SER A 153 -4.91 4.22 13.90
N ALA A 154 -3.71 4.45 13.37
CA ALA A 154 -2.62 3.47 13.42
C ALA A 154 -2.19 3.14 14.86
N LEU A 155 -2.50 4.01 15.83
CA LEU A 155 -2.23 3.77 17.25
C LEU A 155 -3.23 2.78 17.89
N ASP A 156 -4.40 2.60 17.29
CA ASP A 156 -5.49 1.78 17.84
C ASP A 156 -5.53 0.35 17.27
N ILE A 157 -4.72 0.06 16.24
CA ILE A 157 -4.62 -1.28 15.65
C ILE A 157 -3.44 -2.06 16.23
N SER A 158 -3.48 -3.39 16.14
CA SER A 158 -2.32 -4.23 16.46
C SER A 158 -1.27 -4.13 15.36
N LEU A 159 0.00 -3.87 15.72
CA LEU A 159 1.10 -3.82 14.75
C LEU A 159 1.82 -5.17 14.55
N ALA A 160 1.47 -6.19 15.33
CA ALA A 160 2.10 -7.51 15.30
C ALA A 160 2.12 -8.21 13.92
N PRO A 161 1.10 -8.07 13.05
CA PRO A 161 1.09 -8.75 11.75
C PRO A 161 2.05 -8.17 10.70
N TYR A 162 2.53 -6.94 10.90
CA TYR A 162 3.23 -6.17 9.86
C TYR A 162 4.74 -6.31 9.97
N THR A 163 5.40 -6.47 8.81
CA THR A 163 6.87 -6.60 8.70
C THR A 163 7.52 -5.39 8.02
N CYS A 164 6.71 -4.54 7.38
CA CYS A 164 7.15 -3.33 6.71
C CYS A 164 6.14 -2.20 6.95
N PHE A 165 6.63 -1.02 7.29
CA PHE A 165 5.83 0.18 7.50
C PHE A 165 6.23 1.27 6.49
N TYR A 166 5.26 1.94 5.89
CA TYR A 166 5.49 3.11 5.05
C TYR A 166 4.73 4.31 5.62
N LEU A 167 5.45 5.42 5.81
CA LEU A 167 4.92 6.69 6.29
C LEU A 167 5.36 7.79 5.31
N PHE A 168 4.42 8.57 4.80
CA PHE A 168 4.72 9.84 4.12
C PHE A 168 4.17 11.01 4.94
N ASN A 169 4.87 11.34 6.02
CA ASN A 169 4.53 12.38 6.99
C ASN A 169 3.02 12.41 7.36
N PRO A 170 2.43 11.30 7.83
CA PRO A 170 0.99 11.22 8.05
C PRO A 170 0.48 12.05 9.23
N PHE A 171 1.37 12.41 10.17
CA PHE A 171 1.05 13.10 11.40
C PHE A 171 2.29 13.80 11.99
N ASP A 172 2.08 14.62 13.02
CA ASP A 172 3.15 15.36 13.69
C ASP A 172 4.18 14.48 14.43
N THR A 173 5.27 15.11 14.87
CA THR A 173 6.37 14.42 15.56
C THR A 173 5.96 13.76 16.88
N ALA A 174 4.94 14.26 17.58
CA ALA A 174 4.46 13.67 18.82
C ALA A 174 3.73 12.34 18.54
N VAL A 175 2.86 12.33 17.53
CA VAL A 175 2.19 11.11 17.07
C VAL A 175 3.20 10.12 16.47
N LEU A 176 4.21 10.60 15.73
CA LEU A 176 5.31 9.75 15.25
C LEU A 176 6.05 9.07 16.38
N THR A 177 6.36 9.81 17.44
CA THR A 177 7.04 9.25 18.62
C THR A 177 6.24 8.12 19.24
N CYS A 178 4.93 8.33 19.43
CA CYS A 178 4.02 7.29 19.91
C CYS A 178 3.95 6.08 18.97
N PHE A 179 3.91 6.31 17.66
CA PHE A 179 3.88 5.24 16.67
C PHE A 179 5.16 4.40 16.70
N LEU A 180 6.34 5.04 16.79
CA LEU A 180 7.62 4.34 16.85
C LEU A 180 7.75 3.50 18.14
N ASP A 181 7.30 4.02 19.28
CA ASP A 181 7.27 3.28 20.54
C ASP A 181 6.35 2.07 20.46
N LYS A 182 5.16 2.25 19.87
CA LYS A 182 4.20 1.18 19.64
C LYS A 182 4.75 0.11 18.69
N ALA A 183 5.38 0.51 17.58
CA ALA A 183 5.98 -0.41 16.62
C ALA A 183 7.10 -1.25 17.25
N ALA A 184 7.99 -0.63 18.02
CA ALA A 184 9.05 -1.35 18.73
C ALA A 184 8.52 -2.33 19.79
N ARG A 185 7.38 -2.03 20.41
CA ARG A 185 6.74 -2.88 21.42
C ARG A 185 5.93 -4.04 20.83
N GLU A 186 5.25 -3.82 19.71
CA GLU A 186 4.21 -4.73 19.23
C GLU A 186 4.58 -5.49 17.95
N ALA A 187 5.36 -4.90 17.04
CA ALA A 187 5.74 -5.56 15.80
C ALA A 187 6.87 -6.58 16.05
N ALA A 188 6.79 -7.73 15.36
CA ALA A 188 7.82 -8.76 15.49
C ALA A 188 9.15 -8.29 14.86
N PRO A 189 10.28 -8.28 15.60
CA PRO A 189 11.57 -7.99 15.00
C PRO A 189 12.07 -9.19 14.16
N PRO A 190 12.80 -8.96 13.05
CA PRO A 190 13.10 -7.65 12.49
C PRO A 190 11.97 -7.12 11.60
N PHE A 191 11.76 -5.80 11.61
CA PHE A 191 10.87 -5.12 10.67
C PHE A 191 11.56 -3.90 10.03
N THR A 192 11.02 -3.47 8.88
CA THR A 192 11.49 -2.30 8.13
C THR A 192 10.51 -1.14 8.28
N LEU A 193 11.01 0.08 8.43
CA LEU A 193 10.18 1.29 8.39
C LEU A 193 10.78 2.28 7.39
N VAL A 194 9.98 2.64 6.39
CA VAL A 194 10.28 3.70 5.43
C VAL A 194 9.51 4.95 5.82
N HIS A 195 10.24 6.02 6.13
CA HIS A 195 9.65 7.31 6.47
C HIS A 195 10.11 8.39 5.51
N MET A 196 9.16 9.06 4.87
CA MET A 196 9.37 10.21 4.00
C MET A 196 8.72 11.45 4.62
N SER A 197 9.42 12.58 4.59
CA SER A 197 8.95 13.87 5.15
C SER A 197 9.64 15.05 4.46
N ASP A 198 9.02 16.23 4.49
CA ASP A 198 9.56 17.49 3.95
C ASP A 198 10.43 18.25 4.96
N ASN A 199 10.27 17.99 6.25
CA ASN A 199 10.99 18.61 7.36
C ASN A 199 12.17 17.76 7.88
N GLY A 200 12.35 16.52 7.38
CA GLY A 200 13.48 15.67 7.69
C GLY A 200 13.53 15.19 9.15
N GLU A 201 12.43 14.59 9.65
CA GLU A 201 12.22 14.13 11.05
C GLU A 201 13.16 13.01 11.55
N SER A 202 14.42 13.06 11.18
CA SER A 202 15.49 12.15 11.63
C SER A 202 15.67 12.14 13.15
N PHE A 203 15.35 13.24 13.85
CA PHE A 203 15.47 13.34 15.30
C PHE A 203 14.57 12.36 16.06
N ALA A 204 13.37 12.06 15.54
CA ALA A 204 12.47 11.12 16.18
C ALA A 204 13.06 9.72 16.32
N TYR A 205 14.06 9.36 15.49
CA TYR A 205 14.73 8.06 15.51
C TYR A 205 16.02 8.04 16.33
N GLN A 206 16.60 9.21 16.64
CA GLN A 206 17.90 9.30 17.29
C GLN A 206 17.84 8.73 18.71
N GLY A 207 18.84 7.92 19.05
CA GLY A 207 18.98 7.34 20.39
C GLY A 207 18.02 6.20 20.72
N ARG A 208 17.14 5.79 19.80
CA ARG A 208 16.22 4.66 20.02
C ARG A 208 16.96 3.31 19.95
N PRO A 209 16.99 2.52 21.04
CA PRO A 209 17.65 1.21 21.03
C PRO A 209 17.02 0.25 20.02
N GLY A 210 17.85 -0.57 19.37
CA GLY A 210 17.41 -1.57 18.38
C GLY A 210 17.08 -1.02 16.99
N TRP A 211 17.06 0.31 16.80
CA TRP A 211 16.85 0.94 15.49
C TRP A 211 18.18 1.19 14.78
N ARG A 212 18.24 0.84 13.50
CA ARG A 212 19.41 1.05 12.64
C ARG A 212 18.99 1.70 11.32
N LEU A 213 19.65 2.80 10.96
CA LEU A 213 19.47 3.43 9.65
C LEU A 213 20.11 2.53 8.58
N VAL A 214 19.33 2.17 7.56
CA VAL A 214 19.77 1.34 6.42
C VAL A 214 20.06 2.20 5.21
N ARG A 215 19.20 3.17 4.92
CA ARG A 215 19.32 4.05 3.74
C ARG A 215 18.65 5.39 4.04
N SER A 216 19.20 6.48 3.54
CA SER A 216 18.55 7.79 3.57
C SER A 216 18.90 8.59 2.32
N GLY A 217 18.08 9.58 2.00
CA GLY A 217 18.32 10.48 0.89
C GLY A 217 17.24 11.53 0.77
N SER A 218 17.17 12.18 -0.39
CA SER A 218 16.12 13.13 -0.71
C SER A 218 15.66 12.95 -2.15
N ILE A 219 14.37 13.16 -2.38
CA ILE A 219 13.76 13.13 -3.71
C ILE A 219 13.13 14.49 -3.99
N GLN A 220 13.56 15.14 -5.06
CA GLN A 220 12.96 16.39 -5.55
C GLN A 220 12.63 16.30 -7.05
N MET A 221 13.46 15.55 -7.79
CA MET A 221 13.44 15.46 -9.24
C MET A 221 13.05 14.05 -9.69
N PHE A 222 12.29 13.95 -10.76
CA PHE A 222 12.15 12.74 -11.56
C PHE A 222 13.24 12.71 -12.65
N GLN A 223 13.86 11.56 -12.87
CA GLN A 223 14.83 11.37 -13.96
C GLN A 223 14.17 10.58 -15.09
N THR A 224 14.15 11.15 -16.29
CA THR A 224 13.66 10.44 -17.49
C THR A 224 14.69 9.42 -17.97
N ALA A 225 14.25 8.48 -18.81
CA ALA A 225 15.15 7.52 -19.47
C ALA A 225 16.21 8.20 -20.35
N SER A 226 15.94 9.41 -20.85
CA SER A 226 16.88 10.23 -21.61
C SER A 226 17.87 11.02 -20.74
N GLY A 227 17.83 10.88 -19.41
CA GLY A 227 18.71 11.59 -18.48
C GLY A 227 18.27 13.03 -18.15
N ARG A 228 17.08 13.45 -18.57
CA ARG A 228 16.53 14.77 -18.23
C ARG A 228 15.94 14.74 -16.81
N SER A 229 16.21 15.78 -16.04
CA SER A 229 15.60 15.98 -14.73
C SER A 229 14.35 16.85 -14.81
N ILE A 230 13.26 16.42 -14.18
CA ILE A 230 11.98 17.15 -14.08
C ILE A 230 11.72 17.43 -12.60
N LYS A 231 11.59 18.70 -12.22
CA LYS A 231 11.26 19.10 -10.83
C LYS A 231 9.85 18.62 -10.51
N PHE A 232 9.73 17.75 -9.50
CA PHE A 232 8.45 17.23 -9.05
C PHE A 232 8.01 17.93 -7.77
N TYR A 233 8.84 17.91 -6.73
CA TYR A 233 8.57 18.61 -5.47
C TYR A 233 9.17 20.00 -5.49
N GLU A 234 8.48 20.95 -4.86
CA GLU A 234 9.01 22.31 -4.72
C GLU A 234 10.28 22.31 -3.86
N PHE A 235 10.21 21.59 -2.73
CA PHE A 235 11.32 21.34 -1.82
C PHE A 235 11.69 19.85 -1.78
N PRO A 236 12.96 19.50 -1.54
CA PRO A 236 13.37 18.11 -1.38
C PRO A 236 12.56 17.40 -0.30
N GLN A 237 12.05 16.21 -0.63
CA GLN A 237 11.42 15.33 0.33
C GLN A 237 12.47 14.36 0.84
N HIS A 238 12.80 14.45 2.11
CA HIS A 238 13.76 13.56 2.76
C HIS A 238 13.12 12.20 3.02
N TYR A 239 13.88 11.14 2.83
CA TYR A 239 13.44 9.81 3.22
C TYR A 239 14.51 9.11 4.04
N SER A 240 14.06 8.19 4.89
CA SER A 240 14.89 7.30 5.68
C SER A 240 14.27 5.91 5.71
N VAL A 241 15.11 4.90 5.61
CA VAL A 241 14.75 3.49 5.71
C VAL A 241 15.46 2.94 6.94
N TRP A 242 14.69 2.54 7.92
CA TRP A 242 15.16 2.02 9.18
C TRP A 242 14.85 0.53 9.29
N ARG A 243 15.69 -0.18 10.02
CA ARG A 243 15.44 -1.55 10.45
C ARG A 243 15.42 -1.57 11.97
N TYR A 244 14.39 -2.17 12.54
CA TYR A 244 14.36 -2.50 13.96
C TYR A 244 14.79 -3.95 14.14
N GLU A 245 15.76 -4.19 15.03
CA GLU A 245 16.36 -5.51 15.28
C GLU A 245 15.99 -6.08 16.66
N GLY A 246 15.22 -5.34 17.46
CA GLY A 246 14.98 -5.65 18.87
C GLY A 246 16.02 -5.04 19.81
N VAL A 247 15.67 -4.93 21.08
CA VAL A 247 16.63 -4.60 22.16
C VAL A 247 17.16 -5.92 22.70
N LYS A 248 18.49 -6.07 22.70
CA LYS A 248 19.17 -7.23 23.32
C LYS A 248 19.19 -7.11 24.83
#